data_AF-A0A6A6Z177-F1
#
_entry.id   AF-A0A6A6Z177-F1
#
_cell.length_a   1.000
_cell.length_b   1.000
_cell.length_c   1.000
_cell.angle_alpha   90.00
_cell.angle_beta   90.00
_cell.angle_gamma   90.00
#
_symmetry.space_group_name_H-M   'P 1'
#
loop_
_entity.id
_entity.type
_entity.pdbx_description
1 polymer ?
#
loop_
_entity_poly.entity_id
_entity_poly.type
_entity_poly.pdbx_seq_one_letter_code
_entity_poly.pdbx_strand_id
1 'polypeptide(L)'
;MKHLRLLGHNPHEKVGRGVFLTGLGSAEDYGGAEVEFGDHPNVLTADGPDVQNYYSAWNWKLQLSVYTNVISTGDELIDFPLPFHDRCLQMIRRVVSGEPDGEIGIATLYDALGTKRGGLDTERDPREYNNSSLFLDYYQFAGAVREQFWGTSRGYEPWYIDPIDIPAIPKFLNNMPRAAPPRKEKASDPTKDPFAQIPLELLVEIIMQLPQESLLPFFLSSRAARLASQSQWVWKKRILVDMPWIWELDEKKDYPEEVDWHVVYGKLDYLSFPKEWSGLEVGSGHVTLPFAFV
;
A
#
# COMPACT_ATOMS: atom_id res chain seq x y z
N MET A 1 6.75 -23.37 -1.35
CA MET A 1 6.20 -22.52 -2.44
C MET A 1 7.10 -21.30 -2.53
N LYS A 2 7.64 -20.94 -3.72
CA LYS A 2 8.58 -19.82 -3.84
C LYS A 2 7.84 -18.51 -4.08
N HIS A 3 7.70 -17.68 -3.05
CA HIS A 3 6.97 -16.40 -3.14
C HIS A 3 7.66 -15.25 -2.41
N LEU A 4 8.87 -15.44 -1.90
CA LEU A 4 9.58 -14.43 -1.11
C LEU A 4 10.68 -13.77 -1.93
N ARG A 5 10.94 -12.49 -1.66
CA ARG A 5 12.16 -11.78 -2.03
C ARG A 5 12.69 -10.98 -0.85
N LEU A 6 13.95 -10.59 -0.94
CA LEU A 6 14.60 -9.73 0.04
C LEU A 6 15.09 -8.45 -0.61
N LEU A 7 14.90 -7.36 0.10
CA LEU A 7 15.41 -6.04 -0.22
C LEU A 7 16.37 -5.63 0.87
N GLY A 8 17.62 -5.40 0.52
CA GLY A 8 18.66 -5.08 1.50
C GLY A 8 19.65 -4.05 0.98
N HIS A 9 20.59 -3.71 1.84
CA HIS A 9 21.74 -2.87 1.53
C HIS A 9 23.01 -3.70 1.65
N ASN A 10 23.91 -3.56 0.69
CA ASN A 10 25.23 -4.17 0.71
C ASN A 10 26.25 -3.07 1.07
N PRO A 11 26.89 -3.12 2.25
CA PRO A 11 27.82 -2.07 2.69
C PRO A 11 29.10 -2.00 1.85
N HIS A 12 29.49 -3.09 1.16
CA HIS A 12 30.67 -3.14 0.29
C HIS A 12 30.30 -2.87 -1.17
N GLU A 13 29.46 -1.86 -1.38
CA GLU A 13 28.81 -1.54 -2.65
C GLU A 13 29.71 -1.71 -3.88
N LYS A 14 29.13 -2.27 -4.95
CA LYS A 14 29.80 -2.30 -6.26
C LYS A 14 29.32 -1.16 -7.15
N VAL A 15 28.08 -0.68 -6.98
CA VAL A 15 27.47 0.40 -7.78
C VAL A 15 26.36 1.14 -7.00
N GLY A 16 26.29 2.47 -7.09
CA GLY A 16 25.10 3.25 -6.73
C GLY A 16 24.94 3.55 -5.23
N ARG A 17 23.79 3.15 -4.65
CA ARG A 17 23.45 3.26 -3.21
C ARG A 17 23.51 1.90 -2.49
N GLY A 18 24.13 0.89 -3.09
CA GLY A 18 24.32 -0.42 -2.42
C GLY A 18 23.09 -1.27 -2.23
N VAL A 19 21.90 -0.75 -2.51
CA VAL A 19 20.63 -1.47 -2.37
C VAL A 19 20.58 -2.64 -3.36
N PHE A 20 19.91 -3.71 -2.99
CA PHE A 20 19.73 -4.88 -3.85
C PHE A 20 18.37 -5.55 -3.64
N LEU A 21 17.91 -6.24 -4.69
CA LEU A 21 16.74 -7.10 -4.67
C LEU A 21 17.17 -8.52 -5.07
N THR A 22 16.82 -9.51 -4.26
CA THR A 22 17.15 -10.91 -4.55
C THR A 22 16.23 -11.52 -5.61
N GLY A 23 16.62 -12.70 -6.08
CA GLY A 23 15.73 -13.61 -6.80
C GLY A 23 14.62 -14.17 -5.90
N LEU A 24 13.83 -15.10 -6.46
CA LEU A 24 12.73 -15.73 -5.75
C LEU A 24 13.25 -16.72 -4.70
N GLY A 25 12.50 -16.83 -3.60
CA GLY A 25 12.79 -17.75 -2.52
C GLY A 25 11.56 -18.23 -1.79
N SER A 26 11.80 -18.99 -0.74
CA SER A 26 10.78 -19.51 0.17
C SER A 26 11.12 -19.17 1.61
N ALA A 27 10.10 -18.90 2.41
CA ALA A 27 10.24 -18.96 3.86
C ALA A 27 10.53 -20.41 4.29
N GLU A 28 11.38 -20.55 5.29
CA GLU A 28 11.68 -21.80 5.98
C GLU A 28 11.05 -21.78 7.38
N ASP A 29 11.01 -22.94 8.02
CA ASP A 29 10.59 -23.04 9.41
C ASP A 29 11.52 -22.18 10.30
N TYR A 30 11.00 -21.75 11.45
CA TYR A 30 11.75 -20.95 12.43
C TYR A 30 12.28 -19.62 11.87
N GLY A 31 11.54 -19.01 10.94
CA GLY A 31 11.84 -17.67 10.40
C GLY A 31 13.12 -17.63 9.59
N GLY A 32 13.48 -18.73 8.94
CA GLY A 32 14.46 -18.71 7.86
C GLY A 32 13.84 -18.21 6.55
N ALA A 33 14.68 -17.72 5.66
CA ALA A 33 14.35 -17.46 4.27
C ALA A 33 15.49 -17.98 3.39
N GLU A 34 15.14 -18.74 2.36
CA GLU A 34 16.09 -19.23 1.36
C GLU A 34 15.73 -18.63 -0.01
N VAL A 35 16.60 -17.79 -0.57
CA VAL A 35 16.35 -17.04 -1.80
C VAL A 35 17.48 -17.21 -2.80
N GLU A 36 17.14 -17.18 -4.09
CA GLU A 36 18.12 -17.07 -5.16
C GLU A 36 18.81 -15.71 -5.12
N PHE A 37 20.09 -15.64 -5.49
CA PHE A 37 20.81 -14.36 -5.56
C PHE A 37 20.10 -13.34 -6.45
N GLY A 38 19.64 -13.76 -7.63
CA GLY A 38 19.12 -12.85 -8.65
C GLY A 38 20.24 -12.09 -9.38
N ASP A 39 19.85 -11.14 -10.24
CA ASP A 39 20.77 -10.52 -11.19
C ASP A 39 21.25 -9.11 -10.77
N HIS A 40 20.86 -8.64 -9.58
CA HIS A 40 21.17 -7.28 -9.18
C HIS A 40 22.67 -7.16 -8.77
N PRO A 41 23.42 -6.16 -9.28
CA PRO A 41 24.88 -6.09 -9.14
C PRO A 41 25.37 -5.94 -7.69
N ASN A 42 24.52 -5.44 -6.80
CA ASN A 42 24.82 -5.26 -5.39
C ASN A 42 24.41 -6.47 -4.52
N VAL A 43 23.83 -7.53 -5.09
CA VAL A 43 23.49 -8.73 -4.30
C VAL A 43 24.73 -9.32 -3.66
N LEU A 44 24.59 -9.73 -2.40
CA LEU A 44 25.62 -10.43 -1.64
C LEU A 44 25.92 -11.77 -2.30
N THR A 45 27.14 -11.96 -2.82
CA THR A 45 27.57 -13.19 -3.49
C THR A 45 28.19 -14.16 -2.48
N ALA A 46 28.10 -15.48 -2.74
CA ALA A 46 28.67 -16.54 -1.89
C ALA A 46 30.13 -16.32 -1.46
N ASP A 47 30.94 -15.71 -2.33
CA ASP A 47 32.37 -15.46 -2.10
C ASP A 47 32.65 -14.09 -1.43
N GLY A 48 31.59 -13.37 -1.04
CA GLY A 48 31.70 -12.06 -0.39
C GLY A 48 32.07 -12.18 1.09
N PRO A 49 32.80 -11.20 1.65
CA PRO A 49 33.23 -11.22 3.05
C PRO A 49 32.05 -11.29 4.04
N ASP A 50 30.89 -10.75 3.68
CA ASP A 50 29.70 -10.77 4.53
C ASP A 50 28.96 -12.11 4.48
N VAL A 51 28.97 -12.79 3.33
CA VAL A 51 28.27 -14.07 3.17
C VAL A 51 28.98 -15.20 3.91
N GLN A 52 30.28 -15.08 4.19
CA GLN A 52 30.97 -16.08 5.01
C GLN A 52 30.76 -15.89 6.52
N ASN A 53 30.37 -14.68 6.95
CA ASN A 53 30.24 -14.34 8.36
C ASN A 53 28.78 -14.26 8.84
N TYR A 54 27.84 -13.90 7.95
CA TYR A 54 26.49 -13.47 8.34
C TYR A 54 25.35 -14.14 7.58
N TYR A 55 25.66 -14.74 6.45
CA TYR A 55 24.69 -15.47 5.63
C TYR A 55 25.17 -16.91 5.49
N SER A 56 24.29 -17.84 5.16
CA SER A 56 24.72 -19.15 4.69
C SER A 56 24.42 -19.26 3.20
N ALA A 57 25.47 -19.40 2.40
CA ALA A 57 25.33 -19.73 0.99
C ALA A 57 25.42 -21.25 0.82
N TRP A 58 24.27 -21.89 0.61
CA TRP A 58 24.20 -23.31 0.28
C TRP A 58 23.49 -23.49 -1.05
N ASN A 59 24.02 -24.36 -1.91
CA ASN A 59 23.43 -24.68 -3.22
C ASN A 59 23.08 -23.45 -4.08
N TRP A 60 23.95 -22.43 -4.10
CA TRP A 60 23.75 -21.20 -4.87
C TRP A 60 22.53 -20.35 -4.45
N LYS A 61 22.14 -20.45 -3.18
CA LYS A 61 21.09 -19.64 -2.59
C LYS A 61 21.59 -18.95 -1.34
N LEU A 62 21.01 -17.79 -1.05
CA LEU A 62 21.22 -17.03 0.18
C LEU A 62 20.21 -17.52 1.22
N GLN A 63 20.69 -17.93 2.39
CA GLN A 63 19.87 -18.27 3.55
C GLN A 63 20.10 -17.25 4.66
N LEU A 64 19.01 -16.84 5.32
CA LEU A 64 19.01 -15.83 6.37
C LEU A 64 17.85 -16.00 7.35
N SER A 65 18.07 -15.56 8.59
CA SER A 65 17.05 -15.51 9.65
C SER A 65 16.32 -14.17 9.67
N VAL A 66 15.05 -14.14 9.31
CA VAL A 66 14.22 -12.92 9.25
C VAL A 66 13.75 -12.40 10.63
N TYR A 67 14.32 -12.90 11.74
CA TYR A 67 14.07 -12.39 13.10
C TYR A 67 15.10 -11.37 13.59
N THR A 68 16.09 -11.05 12.76
CA THR A 68 17.19 -10.17 13.11
C THR A 68 17.04 -8.87 12.33
N ASN A 69 17.23 -7.73 12.98
CA ASN A 69 17.13 -6.43 12.32
C ASN A 69 18.48 -5.80 12.02
N VAL A 70 19.48 -6.17 12.81
CA VAL A 70 20.83 -5.64 12.73
C VAL A 70 21.78 -6.75 13.10
N ILE A 71 22.82 -6.92 12.30
CA ILE A 71 23.94 -7.79 12.66
C ILE A 71 25.08 -6.89 13.13
N SER A 72 25.49 -7.06 14.39
CA SER A 72 26.65 -6.36 14.94
C SER A 72 27.91 -7.18 14.67
N THR A 73 28.87 -6.54 14.03
CA THR A 73 30.13 -7.12 13.57
C THR A 73 31.31 -6.55 14.36
N GLY A 74 31.13 -6.38 15.67
CA GLY A 74 32.07 -5.62 16.50
C GLY A 74 31.91 -4.13 16.25
N ASP A 75 32.48 -3.63 15.15
CA ASP A 75 32.56 -2.18 14.85
C ASP A 75 31.52 -1.69 13.83
N GLU A 76 30.89 -2.58 13.04
CA GLU A 76 29.86 -2.20 12.05
C GLU A 76 28.50 -2.84 12.36
N LEU A 77 27.43 -2.09 12.09
CA LEU A 77 26.05 -2.58 12.11
C LEU A 77 25.60 -2.72 10.65
N ILE A 78 25.23 -3.94 10.26
CA ILE A 78 24.69 -4.21 8.93
C ILE A 78 23.17 -4.28 9.03
N ASP A 79 22.50 -3.49 8.20
CA ASP A 79 21.05 -3.48 8.04
C ASP A 79 20.57 -4.84 7.52
N PHE A 80 19.59 -5.43 8.19
CA PHE A 80 19.08 -6.73 7.80
C PHE A 80 18.17 -6.63 6.57
N PRO A 81 18.31 -7.51 5.56
CA PRO A 81 17.44 -7.50 4.39
C PRO A 81 15.97 -7.74 4.77
N LEU A 82 15.09 -6.86 4.28
CA LEU A 82 13.67 -6.91 4.51
C LEU A 82 13.01 -8.01 3.64
N PRO A 83 12.33 -9.00 4.23
CA PRO A 83 11.53 -9.96 3.47
C PRO A 83 10.16 -9.42 3.08
N PHE A 84 9.71 -9.76 1.88
CA PHE A 84 8.33 -9.53 1.44
C PHE A 84 7.92 -10.52 0.34
N HIS A 85 6.60 -10.63 0.12
CA HIS A 85 6.07 -11.47 -0.94
C HIS A 85 6.26 -10.84 -2.32
N ASP A 86 6.62 -11.63 -3.32
CA ASP A 86 6.71 -11.21 -4.73
C ASP A 86 5.39 -10.61 -5.23
N ARG A 87 4.26 -11.16 -4.79
CA ARG A 87 2.91 -10.61 -5.06
C ARG A 87 2.73 -9.20 -4.49
N CYS A 88 3.23 -8.92 -3.29
CA CYS A 88 3.18 -7.56 -2.73
C CYS A 88 4.01 -6.59 -3.56
N LEU A 89 5.17 -7.04 -4.09
CA LEU A 89 5.98 -6.22 -4.99
C LEU A 89 5.27 -5.90 -6.30
N GLN A 90 4.59 -6.88 -6.89
CA GLN A 90 3.77 -6.65 -8.11
C GLN A 90 2.71 -5.58 -7.86
N MET A 91 2.01 -5.63 -6.72
CA MET A 91 1.04 -4.62 -6.34
C MET A 91 1.69 -3.23 -6.18
N ILE A 92 2.81 -3.12 -5.45
CA ILE A 92 3.53 -1.85 -5.27
C ILE A 92 3.98 -1.29 -6.61
N ARG A 93 4.57 -2.11 -7.47
CA ARG A 93 5.00 -1.75 -8.82
C ARG A 93 3.85 -1.17 -9.63
N ARG A 94 2.72 -1.85 -9.64
CA ARG A 94 1.53 -1.42 -10.36
C ARG A 94 0.98 -0.10 -9.84
N VAL A 95 0.88 0.07 -8.53
CA VAL A 95 0.39 1.30 -7.90
C VAL A 95 1.33 2.48 -8.17
N VAL A 96 2.65 2.29 -8.04
CA VAL A 96 3.64 3.36 -8.20
C VAL A 96 3.82 3.76 -9.67
N SER A 97 3.78 2.79 -10.59
CA SER A 97 3.93 3.06 -12.02
C SER A 97 2.64 3.48 -12.72
N GLY A 98 1.48 3.10 -12.18
CA GLY A 98 0.18 3.22 -12.84
C GLY A 98 -0.08 2.17 -13.93
N GLU A 99 0.84 1.23 -14.16
CA GLU A 99 0.77 0.26 -15.27
C GLU A 99 0.79 -1.18 -14.76
N PRO A 100 0.05 -2.13 -15.39
CA PRO A 100 -0.01 -3.52 -14.93
C PRO A 100 1.36 -4.20 -14.75
N ASP A 101 2.28 -3.94 -15.66
CA ASP A 101 3.63 -4.50 -15.69
C ASP A 101 4.70 -3.41 -15.47
N GLY A 102 4.34 -2.32 -14.81
CA GLY A 102 5.27 -1.23 -14.59
C GLY A 102 6.39 -1.62 -13.63
N GLU A 103 7.53 -0.95 -13.77
CA GLU A 103 8.72 -1.23 -12.97
C GLU A 103 8.96 -0.10 -11.96
N ILE A 104 9.60 -0.46 -10.84
CA ILE A 104 10.03 0.48 -9.81
C ILE A 104 11.54 0.39 -9.64
N GLY A 105 12.21 1.53 -9.56
CA GLY A 105 13.62 1.57 -9.23
C GLY A 105 13.86 0.96 -7.84
N ILE A 106 14.83 0.07 -7.70
CA ILE A 106 15.10 -0.62 -6.43
C ILE A 106 15.45 0.38 -5.32
N ALA A 107 16.12 1.49 -5.64
CA ALA A 107 16.35 2.57 -4.69
C ALA A 107 15.05 3.24 -4.22
N THR A 108 14.10 3.47 -5.12
CA THR A 108 12.78 4.01 -4.77
C THR A 108 11.98 3.01 -3.93
N LEU A 109 12.04 1.72 -4.25
CA LEU A 109 11.43 0.66 -3.45
C LEU A 109 12.05 0.60 -2.05
N TYR A 110 13.38 0.67 -1.97
CA TYR A 110 14.13 0.71 -0.72
C TYR A 110 13.75 1.93 0.11
N ASP A 111 13.67 3.12 -0.49
CA ASP A 111 13.23 4.31 0.21
C ASP A 111 11.78 4.17 0.66
N ALA A 112 10.86 3.68 -0.19
CA ALA A 112 9.45 3.53 0.15
C ALA A 112 9.22 2.54 1.30
N LEU A 113 9.91 1.40 1.29
CA LEU A 113 9.81 0.38 2.35
C LEU A 113 10.68 0.72 3.57
N GLY A 114 11.71 1.56 3.40
CA GLY A 114 12.72 1.88 4.40
C GLY A 114 12.67 3.31 4.95
N THR A 115 11.67 4.14 4.61
CA THR A 115 11.64 5.56 5.01
C THR A 115 11.79 5.77 6.52
N LYS A 116 12.72 6.66 6.93
CA LYS A 116 12.90 7.52 8.15
C LYS A 116 12.37 7.14 9.53
N ARG A 117 11.33 6.32 9.62
CA ARG A 117 10.80 5.71 10.84
C ARG A 117 10.92 4.19 10.78
N GLY A 118 10.95 3.60 9.58
CA GLY A 118 11.06 2.19 9.20
C GLY A 118 12.26 1.37 9.69
N GLY A 119 13.18 1.96 10.45
CA GLY A 119 14.34 1.24 11.01
C GLY A 119 15.59 1.15 10.11
N LEU A 120 15.63 1.87 8.97
CA LEU A 120 16.78 1.87 8.06
C LEU A 120 17.36 3.27 7.77
N ASP A 121 16.85 4.32 8.43
CA ASP A 121 17.56 5.60 8.45
C ASP A 121 18.53 5.61 9.63
N THR A 122 19.81 5.68 9.27
CA THR A 122 20.99 5.64 10.14
C THR A 122 21.11 6.81 11.13
N GLU A 123 20.14 7.72 11.22
CA GLU A 123 19.99 8.62 12.36
C GLU A 123 19.38 7.84 13.54
N ARG A 124 20.24 7.05 14.19
CA ARG A 124 20.06 6.35 15.48
C ARG A 124 18.92 6.95 16.32
N ASP A 125 17.73 6.38 16.25
CA ASP A 125 16.77 6.49 17.35
C ASP A 125 17.39 5.70 18.51
N PRO A 126 17.77 6.34 19.64
CA PRO A 126 18.45 5.67 20.75
C PRO A 126 17.53 4.75 21.56
N ARG A 127 16.28 4.55 21.12
CA ARG A 127 15.32 3.69 21.82
C ARG A 127 15.69 2.22 21.65
N GLU A 128 15.90 1.58 22.79
CA GLU A 128 16.22 0.17 22.99
C GLU A 128 15.42 -0.76 22.07
N TYR A 129 16.12 -1.56 21.27
CA TYR A 129 15.69 -2.89 20.81
C TYR A 129 14.25 -2.99 20.28
N ASN A 130 13.84 -2.16 19.33
CA ASN A 130 12.68 -2.51 18.52
C ASN A 130 13.12 -3.41 17.36
N ASN A 131 13.13 -4.73 17.62
CA ASN A 131 13.48 -5.80 16.67
C ASN A 131 12.38 -6.04 15.60
N SER A 132 11.68 -4.99 15.14
CA SER A 132 10.71 -5.06 14.06
C SER A 132 11.34 -4.58 12.75
N SER A 133 11.54 -5.46 11.77
CA SER A 133 12.23 -5.15 10.49
C SER A 133 11.44 -4.19 9.60
N LEU A 134 10.19 -3.92 9.96
CA LEU A 134 9.39 -2.80 9.49
C LEU A 134 8.96 -2.00 10.72
N PHE A 135 9.11 -0.67 10.70
CA PHE A 135 8.39 0.20 11.64
C PHE A 135 6.93 0.40 11.18
N LEU A 136 6.32 -0.70 10.74
CA LEU A 136 4.88 -0.80 10.68
C LEU A 136 4.44 -1.10 12.10
N ASP A 137 3.43 -0.37 12.55
CA ASP A 137 2.75 -0.71 13.78
C ASP A 137 2.09 -2.09 13.59
N TYR A 138 2.82 -3.16 13.90
CA TYR A 138 2.27 -4.51 13.90
C TYR A 138 1.28 -4.74 15.03
N TYR A 139 0.94 -3.76 15.89
CA TYR A 139 -0.14 -3.87 16.88
C TYR A 139 -1.50 -4.07 16.21
N GLN A 140 -1.64 -3.80 14.89
CA GLN A 140 -2.79 -4.29 14.12
C GLN A 140 -2.95 -5.81 14.20
N PHE A 141 -1.85 -6.53 14.45
CA PHE A 141 -1.77 -7.99 14.58
C PHE A 141 -1.68 -8.48 16.02
N ALA A 142 -1.74 -7.62 17.04
CA ALA A 142 -1.61 -8.03 18.43
C ALA A 142 -2.64 -9.10 18.83
N GLY A 143 -3.83 -9.10 18.21
CA GLY A 143 -4.85 -10.14 18.40
C GLY A 143 -4.67 -11.42 17.55
N ALA A 144 -3.75 -11.42 16.58
CA ALA A 144 -3.43 -12.55 15.72
C ALA A 144 -2.07 -13.19 16.06
N VAL A 145 -1.14 -12.46 16.66
CA VAL A 145 0.16 -12.99 17.09
C VAL A 145 -0.03 -13.86 18.33
N ARG A 146 0.45 -15.10 18.28
CA ARG A 146 0.53 -16.04 19.41
C ARG A 146 1.97 -16.52 19.56
N GLU A 147 2.76 -15.75 20.31
CA GLU A 147 4.19 -15.99 20.49
C GLU A 147 4.93 -16.04 19.14
N GLN A 148 5.50 -17.18 18.76
CA GLN A 148 6.21 -17.40 17.50
C GLN A 148 5.29 -17.78 16.33
N PHE A 149 3.99 -17.99 16.60
CA PHE A 149 3.04 -18.46 15.62
C PHE A 149 2.00 -17.39 15.30
N TRP A 150 1.56 -17.39 14.06
CA TRP A 150 0.34 -16.68 13.67
C TRP A 150 -0.89 -17.53 14.04
N GLY A 151 -1.76 -16.96 14.86
CA GLY A 151 -3.06 -17.54 15.18
C GLY A 151 -4.12 -17.07 14.19
N THR A 152 -4.91 -18.00 13.65
CA THR A 152 -6.07 -17.65 12.82
C THR A 152 -7.20 -17.12 13.71
N SER A 153 -7.26 -15.81 13.88
CA SER A 153 -8.36 -15.11 14.54
C SER A 153 -9.37 -14.62 13.51
N ARG A 154 -10.67 -14.78 13.80
CA ARG A 154 -11.74 -14.21 12.95
C ARG A 154 -11.59 -12.69 12.89
N GLY A 155 -11.72 -12.11 11.69
CA GLY A 155 -11.49 -10.69 11.41
C GLY A 155 -10.10 -10.38 10.84
N TYR A 156 -9.18 -11.34 10.86
CA TYR A 156 -7.81 -11.17 10.32
C TYR A 156 -7.63 -11.84 8.95
N GLU A 157 -8.69 -12.41 8.38
CA GLU A 157 -8.68 -13.10 7.10
C GLU A 157 -8.03 -12.30 5.95
N PRO A 158 -8.24 -10.97 5.82
CA PRO A 158 -7.59 -10.17 4.77
C PRO A 158 -6.06 -10.24 4.76
N TRP A 159 -5.42 -10.52 5.90
CA TRP A 159 -3.97 -10.62 6.03
C TRP A 159 -3.39 -11.96 5.58
N TYR A 160 -4.24 -12.97 5.35
CA TYR A 160 -3.84 -14.30 4.89
C TYR A 160 -4.13 -14.53 3.39
N ILE A 161 -4.71 -13.54 2.71
CA ILE A 161 -5.16 -13.67 1.33
C ILE A 161 -4.11 -13.08 0.40
N ASP A 162 -3.95 -13.69 -0.78
CA ASP A 162 -3.14 -13.13 -1.86
C ASP A 162 -3.69 -11.73 -2.23
N PRO A 163 -2.89 -10.66 -2.10
CA PRO A 163 -3.38 -9.30 -2.33
C PRO A 163 -3.76 -9.03 -3.78
N ILE A 164 -3.42 -9.93 -4.72
CA ILE A 164 -3.76 -9.81 -6.14
C ILE A 164 -5.00 -10.63 -6.50
N ASP A 165 -5.12 -11.86 -5.98
CA ASP A 165 -6.24 -12.74 -6.30
C ASP A 165 -7.30 -12.66 -5.20
N ILE A 166 -8.21 -11.68 -5.32
CA ILE A 166 -9.29 -11.42 -4.37
C ILE A 166 -10.63 -11.88 -4.98
N PRO A 167 -11.15 -13.07 -4.62
CA PRO A 167 -12.38 -13.61 -5.23
C PRO A 167 -13.63 -12.74 -5.02
N ALA A 168 -13.61 -11.86 -4.02
CA ALA A 168 -14.70 -10.93 -3.74
C ALA A 168 -14.81 -9.81 -4.79
N ILE A 169 -13.70 -9.42 -5.45
CA ILE A 169 -13.69 -8.31 -6.41
C ILE A 169 -14.58 -8.62 -7.63
N PRO A 170 -14.43 -9.75 -8.35
CA PRO A 170 -15.30 -10.06 -9.48
C PRO A 170 -16.79 -10.08 -9.11
N LYS A 171 -17.12 -10.61 -7.92
CA LYS A 171 -18.49 -10.63 -7.41
C LYS A 171 -19.01 -9.22 -7.16
N PHE A 172 -18.19 -8.33 -6.59
CA PHE A 172 -18.54 -6.93 -6.38
C PHE A 172 -18.76 -6.20 -7.70
N LEU A 173 -17.83 -6.33 -8.65
CA LEU A 173 -17.88 -5.70 -9.98
C LEU A 173 -19.06 -6.17 -10.84
N ASN A 174 -19.63 -7.33 -10.56
CA ASN A 174 -20.83 -7.82 -11.25
C ASN A 174 -22.13 -7.38 -10.58
N ASN A 175 -22.08 -6.89 -9.34
CA ASN A 175 -23.24 -6.51 -8.53
C ASN A 175 -23.15 -5.06 -8.04
N MET A 176 -22.62 -4.16 -8.87
CA MET A 176 -22.50 -2.74 -8.51
C MET A 176 -23.88 -2.08 -8.35
N PRO A 177 -24.01 -1.13 -7.41
CA PRO A 177 -25.24 -0.38 -7.19
C PRO A 177 -25.62 0.41 -8.45
N ARG A 178 -26.92 0.51 -8.72
CA ARG A 178 -27.45 1.33 -9.80
C ARG A 178 -27.74 2.75 -9.32
N ALA A 179 -27.44 3.73 -10.15
CA ALA A 179 -27.68 5.14 -9.90
C ALA A 179 -29.18 5.43 -9.94
N ALA A 180 -29.63 6.27 -9.00
CA ALA A 180 -30.92 6.92 -9.12
C ALA A 180 -30.90 7.95 -10.26
N PRO A 181 -32.05 8.26 -10.88
CA PRO A 181 -32.12 9.32 -11.87
C PRO A 181 -31.64 10.66 -11.29
N PRO A 182 -30.92 11.47 -12.08
CA PRO A 182 -30.33 12.72 -11.59
C PRO A 182 -31.40 13.67 -11.07
N ARG A 183 -31.19 14.18 -9.85
CA ARG A 183 -32.07 15.18 -9.25
C ARG A 183 -31.78 16.53 -9.91
N LYS A 184 -32.82 17.19 -10.45
CA LYS A 184 -32.66 18.55 -10.98
C LYS A 184 -32.44 19.53 -9.82
N GLU A 185 -31.20 19.96 -9.65
CA GLU A 185 -30.85 21.01 -8.71
C GLU A 185 -30.66 22.36 -9.42
N LYS A 186 -31.02 23.45 -8.73
CA LYS A 186 -30.78 24.81 -9.25
C LYS A 186 -29.28 25.13 -9.21
N ALA A 187 -28.80 25.84 -10.23
CA ALA A 187 -27.44 26.37 -10.27
C ALA A 187 -27.14 27.27 -9.07
N SER A 188 -25.86 27.37 -8.71
CA SER A 188 -25.39 28.26 -7.65
C SER A 188 -25.38 29.72 -8.12
N ASP A 189 -25.57 30.66 -7.19
CA ASP A 189 -25.55 32.10 -7.45
C ASP A 189 -24.09 32.61 -7.42
N PRO A 190 -23.52 33.06 -8.56
CA PRO A 190 -22.13 33.51 -8.63
C PRO A 190 -21.78 34.71 -7.74
N THR A 191 -22.78 35.46 -7.27
CA THR A 191 -22.58 36.61 -6.38
C THR A 191 -22.39 36.20 -4.92
N LYS A 192 -22.78 34.98 -4.55
CA LYS A 192 -22.75 34.45 -3.17
C LYS A 192 -21.82 33.25 -2.99
N ASP A 193 -21.47 32.59 -4.09
CA ASP A 193 -20.62 31.41 -4.10
C ASP A 193 -19.40 31.67 -5.00
N PRO A 194 -18.20 31.87 -4.43
CA PRO A 194 -17.01 32.18 -5.22
C PRO A 194 -16.63 31.04 -6.17
N PHE A 195 -16.97 29.80 -5.82
CA PHE A 195 -16.71 28.63 -6.66
C PHE A 195 -17.67 28.54 -7.85
N ALA A 196 -18.80 29.23 -7.82
CA ALA A 196 -19.73 29.27 -8.95
C ALA A 196 -19.21 30.09 -10.15
N GLN A 197 -18.13 30.86 -9.96
CA GLN A 197 -17.43 31.57 -11.04
C GLN A 197 -16.33 30.70 -11.69
N ILE A 198 -16.00 29.57 -11.08
CA ILE A 198 -14.95 28.67 -11.55
C ILE A 198 -15.56 27.68 -12.56
N PRO A 199 -14.92 27.45 -13.72
CA PRO A 199 -15.31 26.40 -14.64
C PRO A 199 -15.39 25.02 -13.98
N LEU A 200 -16.35 24.19 -14.40
CA LEU A 200 -16.57 22.88 -13.81
C LEU A 200 -15.31 22.00 -13.85
N GLU A 201 -14.54 22.09 -14.92
CA GLU A 201 -13.30 21.34 -15.11
C GLU A 201 -12.28 21.65 -14.02
N LEU A 202 -12.14 22.93 -13.65
CA LEU A 202 -11.24 23.35 -12.58
C LEU A 202 -11.78 22.96 -11.20
N LEU A 203 -13.10 22.97 -10.99
CA LEU A 203 -13.70 22.44 -9.77
C LEU A 203 -13.43 20.94 -9.63
N VAL A 204 -13.55 20.17 -10.71
CA VAL A 204 -13.22 18.74 -10.71
C VAL A 204 -11.74 18.53 -10.40
N GLU A 205 -10.84 19.32 -10.98
CA GLU A 205 -9.40 19.24 -10.66
C GLU A 205 -9.13 19.52 -9.18
N ILE A 206 -9.73 20.59 -8.62
CA ILE A 206 -9.65 20.87 -7.18
C ILE A 206 -10.15 19.66 -6.38
N ILE A 207 -11.29 19.08 -6.76
CA ILE A 207 -11.82 17.88 -6.09
C ILE A 207 -10.83 16.72 -6.19
N MET A 208 -10.11 16.50 -7.29
CA MET A 208 -9.13 15.41 -7.39
C MET A 208 -7.90 15.62 -6.51
N GLN A 209 -7.52 16.87 -6.22
CA GLN A 209 -6.33 17.21 -5.42
C GLN A 209 -6.61 17.27 -3.91
N LEU A 210 -7.88 17.35 -3.50
CA LEU A 210 -8.23 17.45 -2.07
C LEU A 210 -8.00 16.12 -1.34
N PRO A 211 -7.52 16.13 -0.08
CA PRO A 211 -7.59 14.96 0.79
C PRO A 211 -9.04 14.52 1.00
N GLN A 212 -9.27 13.22 1.20
CA GLN A 212 -10.61 12.65 1.35
C GLN A 212 -11.41 13.32 2.47
N GLU A 213 -10.78 13.60 3.60
CA GLU A 213 -11.37 14.23 4.78
C GLU A 213 -11.83 15.68 4.53
N SER A 214 -11.27 16.33 3.51
CA SER A 214 -11.61 17.69 3.11
C SER A 214 -12.76 17.76 2.11
N LEU A 215 -13.15 16.63 1.50
CA LEU A 215 -14.21 16.59 0.49
C LEU A 215 -15.57 17.03 1.03
N LEU A 216 -16.01 16.46 2.16
CA LEU A 216 -17.30 16.80 2.73
C LEU A 216 -17.37 18.28 3.17
N PRO A 217 -16.40 18.80 3.96
CA PRO A 217 -16.35 20.24 4.25
C PRO A 217 -16.40 21.11 3.00
N PHE A 218 -15.67 20.72 1.94
CA PHE A 218 -15.66 21.43 0.68
C PHE A 218 -17.04 21.47 0.01
N PHE A 219 -17.71 20.32 -0.12
CA PHE A 219 -19.07 20.24 -0.69
C PHE A 219 -20.12 20.94 0.16
N LEU A 220 -19.95 20.99 1.48
CA LEU A 220 -20.85 21.75 2.37
C LEU A 220 -20.60 23.26 2.30
N SER A 221 -19.37 23.68 1.99
CA SER A 221 -19.00 25.09 1.91
C SER A 221 -19.50 25.80 0.65
N SER A 222 -19.75 25.05 -0.44
CA SER A 222 -20.12 25.60 -1.74
C SER A 222 -21.15 24.75 -2.47
N ARG A 223 -22.18 25.40 -2.98
CA ARG A 223 -23.20 24.73 -3.80
C ARG A 223 -22.65 24.36 -5.17
N ALA A 224 -21.77 25.18 -5.76
CA ALA A 224 -21.08 24.82 -7.00
C ALA A 224 -20.24 23.55 -6.83
N ALA A 225 -19.48 23.45 -5.73
CA ALA A 225 -18.72 22.25 -5.41
C ALA A 225 -19.62 21.02 -5.20
N ARG A 226 -20.74 21.18 -4.48
CA ARG A 226 -21.74 20.11 -4.30
C ARG A 226 -22.38 19.65 -5.61
N LEU A 227 -22.63 20.56 -6.55
CA LEU A 227 -23.17 20.19 -7.85
C LEU A 227 -22.13 19.40 -8.68
N ALA A 228 -20.86 19.80 -8.61
CA ALA A 228 -19.78 19.05 -9.25
C ALA A 228 -19.68 17.61 -8.72
N SER A 229 -19.87 17.40 -7.41
CA SER A 229 -19.86 16.06 -6.82
C SER A 229 -21.08 15.20 -7.14
N GLN A 230 -22.10 15.71 -7.84
CA GLN A 230 -23.20 14.86 -8.33
C GLN A 230 -22.84 14.11 -9.62
N SER A 231 -21.74 14.48 -10.26
CA SER A 231 -21.27 13.80 -11.45
C SER A 231 -20.73 12.41 -11.12
N GLN A 232 -21.32 11.38 -11.75
CA GLN A 232 -20.87 9.99 -11.61
C GLN A 232 -19.43 9.79 -12.09
N TRP A 233 -19.00 10.58 -13.08
CA TRP A 233 -17.60 10.62 -13.53
C TRP A 233 -16.67 10.96 -12.35
N VAL A 234 -17.06 11.90 -11.48
CA VAL A 234 -16.19 12.45 -10.41
C VAL A 234 -15.82 11.38 -9.44
N TRP A 235 -16.81 10.61 -9.00
CA TRP A 235 -16.57 9.49 -8.10
C TRP A 235 -15.81 8.35 -8.77
N LYS A 236 -16.08 8.03 -10.04
CA LYS A 236 -15.31 7.02 -10.77
C LYS A 236 -13.81 7.36 -10.78
N LYS A 237 -13.47 8.60 -11.10
CA LYS A 237 -12.09 9.06 -11.12
C LYS A 237 -11.49 9.21 -9.74
N ARG A 238 -12.29 9.61 -8.75
CA ARG A 238 -11.85 9.68 -7.36
C ARG A 238 -11.40 8.30 -6.84
N ILE A 239 -12.11 7.22 -7.20
CA ILE A 239 -11.66 5.85 -6.85
C ILE A 239 -10.27 5.56 -7.42
N LEU A 240 -9.99 5.94 -8.66
CA LEU A 240 -8.68 5.69 -9.27
C LEU A 240 -7.55 6.50 -8.61
N VAL A 241 -7.86 7.67 -8.05
CA VAL A 241 -6.90 8.51 -7.32
C VAL A 241 -6.66 7.97 -5.90
N ASP A 242 -7.73 7.72 -5.15
CA ASP A 242 -7.63 7.34 -3.74
C ASP A 242 -7.34 5.85 -3.52
N MET A 243 -7.76 5.00 -4.47
CA MET A 243 -7.67 3.54 -4.38
C MET A 243 -7.00 2.95 -5.62
N PRO A 244 -5.76 3.36 -5.96
CA PRO A 244 -5.05 2.91 -7.16
C PRO A 244 -4.77 1.39 -7.16
N TRP A 245 -4.93 0.73 -6.01
CA TRP A 245 -4.82 -0.73 -5.88
C TRP A 245 -6.06 -1.50 -6.40
N ILE A 246 -7.17 -0.84 -6.74
CA ILE A 246 -8.37 -1.49 -7.31
C ILE A 246 -8.38 -1.33 -8.83
N TRP A 247 -7.33 -1.85 -9.48
CA TRP A 247 -7.13 -1.69 -10.92
C TRP A 247 -8.13 -2.48 -11.77
N GLU A 248 -8.83 -3.46 -11.21
CA GLU A 248 -9.88 -4.19 -11.92
C GLU A 248 -11.02 -3.25 -12.36
N LEU A 249 -11.16 -2.10 -11.69
CA LEU A 249 -12.08 -1.05 -12.10
C LEU A 249 -11.65 -0.29 -13.37
N ASP A 250 -10.35 -0.20 -13.63
CA ASP A 250 -9.89 0.41 -14.87
C ASP A 250 -9.85 -0.61 -16.02
N GLU A 251 -9.49 -1.86 -15.71
CA GLU A 251 -9.44 -2.96 -16.69
C GLU A 251 -10.82 -3.37 -17.21
N LYS A 252 -11.85 -3.31 -16.36
CA LYS A 252 -13.23 -3.62 -16.78
C LYS A 252 -13.74 -2.53 -17.70
N LYS A 253 -13.93 -2.88 -18.97
CA LYS A 253 -14.42 -1.95 -20.01
C LYS A 253 -15.94 -1.80 -20.00
N ASP A 254 -16.65 -2.85 -19.59
CA ASP A 254 -18.11 -2.91 -19.67
C ASP A 254 -18.73 -2.79 -18.27
N TYR A 255 -19.26 -1.61 -18.01
CA TYR A 255 -20.07 -1.31 -16.84
C TYR A 255 -21.56 -1.32 -17.19
N PRO A 256 -22.45 -1.68 -16.26
CA PRO A 256 -23.86 -1.33 -16.39
C PRO A 256 -24.00 0.17 -16.72
N GLU A 257 -24.91 0.55 -17.60
CA GLU A 257 -25.07 1.94 -18.07
C GLU A 257 -25.40 2.95 -16.95
N GLU A 258 -25.78 2.46 -15.77
CA GLU A 258 -26.28 3.26 -14.65
C GLU A 258 -25.55 2.92 -13.35
N VAL A 259 -24.23 2.81 -13.30
CA VAL A 259 -23.52 2.57 -12.03
C VAL A 259 -23.57 3.82 -11.13
N ASP A 260 -23.90 3.62 -9.85
CA ASP A 260 -23.75 4.65 -8.81
C ASP A 260 -22.33 4.64 -8.23
N TRP A 261 -21.44 5.38 -8.89
CA TRP A 261 -20.04 5.49 -8.52
C TRP A 261 -19.82 6.16 -7.16
N HIS A 262 -20.73 7.02 -6.71
CA HIS A 262 -20.67 7.59 -5.36
C HIS A 262 -20.87 6.50 -4.30
N VAL A 263 -21.88 5.64 -4.49
CA VAL A 263 -22.10 4.49 -3.59
C VAL A 263 -20.99 3.45 -3.70
N VAL A 264 -20.46 3.22 -4.90
CA VAL A 264 -19.28 2.35 -5.09
C VAL A 264 -18.09 2.90 -4.31
N TYR A 265 -17.77 4.18 -4.46
CA TYR A 265 -16.68 4.84 -3.74
C TYR A 265 -16.84 4.64 -2.22
N GLY A 266 -18.01 4.99 -1.66
CA GLY A 266 -18.26 4.84 -0.22
C GLY A 266 -18.19 3.40 0.28
N LYS A 267 -18.58 2.41 -0.54
CA LYS A 267 -18.46 0.99 -0.19
C LYS A 267 -17.00 0.54 -0.20
N LEU A 268 -16.24 0.90 -1.22
CA LEU A 268 -14.82 0.52 -1.34
C LEU A 268 -13.98 1.19 -0.25
N ASP A 269 -14.25 2.46 0.05
CA ASP A 269 -13.63 3.18 1.15
C ASP A 269 -13.87 2.46 2.49
N TYR A 270 -15.13 2.15 2.79
CA TYR A 270 -15.50 1.42 3.99
C TYR A 270 -14.83 0.03 4.10
N LEU A 271 -14.71 -0.68 2.97
CA LEU A 271 -14.08 -2.00 2.93
C LEU A 271 -12.56 -1.95 2.99
N SER A 272 -11.95 -0.84 2.54
CA SER A 272 -10.51 -0.63 2.58
C SER A 272 -10.01 -0.32 3.99
N PHE A 273 -10.88 0.20 4.87
CA PHE A 273 -10.56 0.51 6.26
C PHE A 273 -11.63 -0.04 7.23
N PRO A 274 -11.67 -1.36 7.45
CA PRO A 274 -12.58 -1.99 8.42
C PRO A 274 -12.53 -1.31 9.80
N LYS A 275 -13.68 -1.22 10.49
CA LYS A 275 -13.78 -0.59 11.83
C LYS A 275 -12.92 -1.30 12.88
N GLU A 276 -12.65 -2.58 12.67
CA GLU A 276 -11.70 -3.36 13.45
C GLU A 276 -10.30 -2.73 13.42
N TRP A 277 -10.00 -1.88 12.45
CA TRP A 277 -8.75 -1.12 12.31
C TRP A 277 -8.84 0.30 12.89
N SER A 278 -10.03 0.80 13.28
CA SER A 278 -10.21 2.19 13.74
C SER A 278 -9.71 2.46 15.18
N GLY A 279 -9.16 1.45 15.86
CA GLY A 279 -8.44 1.61 17.13
C GLY A 279 -6.94 1.90 16.96
N LEU A 280 -6.48 1.98 15.71
CA LEU A 280 -5.10 2.27 15.34
C LEU A 280 -5.09 3.71 14.83
N GLU A 281 -4.47 4.63 15.59
CA GLU A 281 -4.20 5.97 15.10
C GLU A 281 -3.13 5.91 14.00
N VAL A 282 -3.50 5.39 12.83
CA VAL A 282 -2.84 5.73 11.59
C VAL A 282 -3.28 7.17 11.32
N GLY A 283 -2.34 8.09 11.21
CA GLY A 283 -2.59 9.54 11.06
C GLY A 283 -3.26 9.97 9.76
N SER A 284 -4.20 9.19 9.23
CA SER A 284 -5.17 9.62 8.22
C SER A 284 -6.49 9.94 8.91
N GLY A 285 -6.84 11.22 8.96
CA GLY A 285 -8.07 11.69 9.59
C GLY A 285 -9.31 11.17 8.86
N HIS A 286 -9.82 10.01 9.22
CA HIS A 286 -11.02 9.48 8.60
C HIS A 286 -12.28 10.17 9.15
N VAL A 287 -13.05 10.79 8.25
CA VAL A 287 -14.44 11.16 8.51
C VAL A 287 -15.32 10.12 7.81
N THR A 288 -16.06 9.33 8.60
CA THR A 288 -17.14 8.50 8.06
C THR A 288 -18.22 9.43 7.52
N LEU A 289 -18.42 9.43 6.19
CA LEU A 289 -19.58 10.09 5.59
C LEU A 289 -20.85 9.40 6.14
N PRO A 290 -21.76 10.10 6.84
CA PRO A 290 -22.99 9.49 7.27
C PRO A 290 -23.82 9.14 6.02
N PHE A 291 -24.09 7.84 5.83
CA PHE A 291 -25.09 7.32 4.90
C PHE A 291 -26.50 7.71 5.36
N ALA A 292 -26.81 9.00 5.42
CA ALA A 292 -28.15 9.48 5.78
C ALA A 292 -28.34 10.93 5.35
N PHE A 293 -28.49 11.17 4.04
CA PHE A 293 -29.31 12.28 3.56
C PHE A 293 -30.05 11.81 2.30
N VAL A 294 -31.23 11.23 2.55
CA VAL A 294 -32.33 11.05 1.58
C VAL A 294 -33.05 12.39 1.42
#